data_AF-A0A7W0Y5E3-F1
#
_entry.id   AF-A0A7W0Y5E3-F1
#
_cell.length_a   1.000
_cell.length_b   1.000
_cell.length_c   1.000
_cell.angle_alpha   90.00
_cell.angle_beta   90.00
_cell.angle_gamma   90.00
#
_symmetry.space_group_name_H-M   'P 1'
#
loop_
_entity.id
_entity.type
_entity.pdbx_description
1 polymer ?
#
loop_
_entity_poly.entity_id
_entity_poly.type
_entity_poly.pdbx_seq_one_letter_code
_entity_poly.pdbx_strand_id
1 'polypeptide(L)'
;MLTLADLGTRQLEALASSDEFAAELPRMAAIFTELLGMAARHPAGGTPTFHSDVVDDHTPYEMSVTIGGVVPEVRLLVETTDQDTSLVARWKAACAAGDWLRTNHGADLARLDTIADLFEPRPGDCGALALWHAIAFRPTSAPEAKAYLDLRARGAEHGIALLEETLARLGLGAAYPRLMREAARRGPQLDELVYFSLDLTSHDRARAKVYFRHHHATAQDLERVIGTLGGIEPGEITAFCTTMLGDEGPYTTRPLVSCWVFASGAEPSGATLYAPIAYYVQHDEEAQARVHRWLGCQGMATTEYDRYLTAFARRPLAAGVGMHSYVSFKRDRGAPKMTFYLAPEAYRSFPPGYLAAREMPRPSRPQTPEAMVEYYATVERIAEHPLFRRLEREAPTLAPLWVILANTFIGIGTSFARWLASLVARVEDDGMRTILAKQLNDELGDGHPDKAHRLLFQKMLADLEPYALEGDREALLAPGRRLAGRLAQHYLARPELEAVGGTLVMEIWGKQVDQRIGLLVRRQTELDTESLSWLVLHETLEVAHADESVVLARLTPQDPESHAAVCRGAEALALAGFQFFDDIYEVLFG
;
A
#
# COMPACT_ATOMS: atom_id res chain seq x y z
N MET A 1 27.30 -27.82 -16.76
CA MET A 1 26.79 -27.16 -15.55
C MET A 1 25.32 -26.89 -15.80
N LEU A 2 24.42 -27.25 -14.88
CA LEU A 2 22.99 -26.99 -15.05
C LEU A 2 22.76 -25.48 -14.99
N THR A 3 22.10 -24.90 -15.99
CA THR A 3 21.75 -23.46 -15.98
C THR A 3 20.37 -23.22 -15.36
N LEU A 4 20.03 -21.96 -15.08
CA LEU A 4 18.67 -21.59 -14.67
C LEU A 4 17.63 -21.93 -15.73
N ALA A 5 17.95 -21.72 -17.01
CA ALA A 5 17.05 -22.10 -18.11
C ALA A 5 16.86 -23.61 -18.19
N ASP A 6 17.93 -24.40 -18.03
CA ASP A 6 17.82 -25.87 -18.01
C ASP A 6 16.94 -26.36 -16.85
N LEU A 7 17.13 -25.79 -15.65
CA LEU A 7 16.38 -26.17 -14.47
C LEU A 7 14.90 -25.81 -14.61
N GLY A 8 14.59 -24.56 -14.94
CA GLY A 8 13.21 -24.10 -15.03
C GLY A 8 12.47 -24.74 -16.20
N THR A 9 13.15 -25.03 -17.33
CA THR A 9 12.52 -25.77 -18.43
C THR A 9 12.09 -27.16 -17.97
N ARG A 10 12.94 -27.91 -17.26
CA ARG A 10 12.57 -29.23 -16.71
C ARG A 10 11.41 -29.15 -15.71
N GLN A 11 11.33 -28.10 -14.91
CA GLN A 11 10.22 -27.88 -13.99
C GLN A 11 8.92 -27.55 -14.73
N LEU A 12 8.98 -26.71 -15.78
CA LEU A 12 7.83 -26.45 -16.66
C LEU A 12 7.39 -27.72 -17.37
N GLU A 13 8.32 -28.53 -17.89
CA GLU A 13 8.04 -29.85 -18.48
C GLU A 13 7.32 -30.76 -17.49
N ALA A 14 7.77 -30.82 -16.24
CA ALA A 14 7.15 -31.63 -15.21
C ALA A 14 5.72 -31.14 -14.89
N LEU A 15 5.50 -29.84 -14.76
CA LEU A 15 4.17 -29.26 -14.58
C LEU A 15 3.29 -29.43 -15.82
N ALA A 16 3.86 -29.43 -17.02
CA ALA A 16 3.14 -29.61 -18.28
C ALA A 16 2.97 -31.08 -18.71
N SER A 17 3.43 -32.05 -17.90
CA SER A 17 3.50 -33.47 -18.26
C SER A 17 2.15 -34.17 -18.43
N SER A 18 1.04 -33.51 -18.10
CA SER A 18 -0.30 -33.95 -18.49
C SER A 18 -0.54 -33.73 -20.00
N ASP A 19 -1.26 -34.64 -20.66
CA ASP A 19 -1.63 -34.54 -22.08
C ASP A 19 -2.23 -33.17 -22.49
N GLU A 20 -2.83 -32.46 -21.53
CA GLU A 20 -3.46 -31.15 -21.70
C GLU A 20 -2.48 -30.01 -22.06
N PHE A 21 -1.23 -30.05 -21.58
CA PHE A 21 -0.22 -28.99 -21.80
C PHE A 21 0.92 -29.42 -22.72
N ALA A 22 1.00 -30.69 -23.11
CA ALA A 22 2.12 -31.22 -23.90
C ALA A 22 2.35 -30.46 -25.22
N ALA A 23 1.27 -30.04 -25.89
CA ALA A 23 1.35 -29.25 -27.13
C ALA A 23 1.87 -27.81 -26.90
N GLU A 24 1.73 -27.28 -25.68
CA GLU A 24 2.10 -25.91 -25.32
C GLU A 24 3.54 -25.79 -24.83
N LEU A 25 4.14 -26.90 -24.44
CA LEU A 25 5.45 -26.95 -23.81
C LEU A 25 6.57 -26.24 -24.61
N PRO A 26 6.72 -26.44 -25.94
CA PRO A 26 7.74 -25.71 -26.69
C PRO A 26 7.58 -24.18 -26.62
N ARG A 27 6.33 -23.71 -26.61
CA ARG A 27 5.99 -22.28 -26.48
C ARG A 27 6.28 -21.78 -25.07
N MET A 28 5.92 -22.56 -24.04
CA MET A 28 6.21 -22.25 -22.64
C MET A 28 7.71 -22.11 -22.39
N ALA A 29 8.52 -23.06 -22.88
CA ALA A 29 9.97 -23.05 -22.73
C ALA A 29 10.64 -21.89 -23.47
N ALA A 30 10.16 -21.56 -24.68
CA ALA A 30 10.65 -20.42 -25.46
C ALA A 30 10.39 -19.10 -24.73
N ILE A 31 9.16 -18.87 -24.27
CA ILE A 31 8.80 -17.68 -23.49
C ILE A 31 9.63 -17.60 -22.21
N PHE A 32 9.74 -18.70 -21.47
CA PHE A 32 10.54 -18.74 -20.24
C PHE A 32 11.99 -18.34 -20.47
N THR A 33 12.63 -18.94 -21.48
CA THR A 33 14.04 -18.68 -21.80
C THR A 33 14.26 -17.22 -22.21
N GLU A 34 13.37 -16.66 -23.03
CA GLU A 34 13.45 -15.26 -23.44
C GLU A 34 13.28 -14.32 -22.24
N LEU A 35 12.26 -14.56 -21.39
CA LEU A 35 11.98 -13.71 -20.23
C LEU A 35 13.08 -13.73 -19.17
N LEU A 36 13.86 -14.81 -19.07
CA LEU A 36 15.04 -14.85 -18.21
C LEU A 36 16.15 -13.90 -18.69
N GLY A 37 16.19 -13.56 -19.98
CA GLY A 37 17.26 -12.77 -20.57
C GLY A 37 18.63 -13.41 -20.30
N MET A 38 19.60 -12.64 -19.80
CA MET A 38 20.94 -13.13 -19.52
C MET A 38 20.98 -14.16 -18.37
N ALA A 39 20.01 -14.14 -17.46
CA ALA A 39 19.92 -15.13 -16.38
C ALA A 39 19.74 -16.56 -16.89
N ALA A 40 19.24 -16.74 -18.13
CA ALA A 40 19.10 -18.06 -18.76
C ALA A 40 20.42 -18.86 -18.75
N ARG A 41 21.56 -18.18 -18.83
CA ARG A 41 22.90 -18.79 -18.89
C ARG A 41 23.57 -18.93 -17.53
N HIS A 42 22.99 -18.35 -16.48
CA HIS A 42 23.56 -18.43 -15.13
C HIS A 42 23.46 -19.85 -14.59
N PRO A 43 24.43 -20.29 -13.78
CA PRO A 43 24.37 -21.60 -13.15
C PRO A 43 23.22 -21.69 -12.16
N ALA A 44 22.52 -22.83 -12.17
CA ALA A 44 21.67 -23.25 -11.07
C ALA A 44 22.57 -23.81 -9.95
N GLY A 45 22.67 -23.07 -8.86
CA GLY A 45 23.50 -23.36 -7.69
C GLY A 45 24.60 -22.33 -7.48
N GLY A 46 25.17 -22.30 -6.28
CA GLY A 46 26.15 -21.29 -5.89
C GLY A 46 25.51 -19.98 -5.45
N THR A 47 26.25 -18.88 -5.53
CA THR A 47 25.78 -17.56 -5.13
C THR A 47 25.02 -16.90 -6.28
N PRO A 48 23.80 -16.36 -6.05
CA PRO A 48 23.08 -15.61 -7.06
C PRO A 48 23.87 -14.37 -7.49
N THR A 49 23.78 -14.00 -8.77
CA THR A 49 24.49 -12.83 -9.31
C THR A 49 23.87 -11.51 -8.86
N PHE A 50 22.60 -11.54 -8.46
CA PHE A 50 21.87 -10.43 -7.86
C PHE A 50 20.76 -10.96 -6.96
N HIS A 51 20.24 -10.11 -6.07
CA HIS A 51 19.20 -10.48 -5.12
C HIS A 51 17.81 -10.18 -5.69
N SER A 52 17.27 -11.08 -6.51
CA SER A 52 15.86 -11.00 -6.93
C SER A 52 14.93 -11.14 -5.72
N ASP A 53 13.81 -10.40 -5.74
CA ASP A 53 12.74 -10.49 -4.73
C ASP A 53 11.63 -11.48 -5.12
N VAL A 54 11.79 -12.21 -6.24
CA VAL A 54 10.78 -13.16 -6.74
C VAL A 54 10.57 -14.32 -5.77
N VAL A 55 11.66 -14.93 -5.27
CA VAL A 55 11.63 -15.98 -4.23
C VAL A 55 12.78 -15.83 -3.24
N ASP A 56 12.67 -16.50 -2.10
CA ASP A 56 13.57 -16.33 -0.94
C ASP A 56 15.03 -16.73 -1.18
N ASP A 57 15.32 -17.60 -2.16
CA ASP A 57 16.69 -17.98 -2.53
C ASP A 57 17.27 -17.09 -3.64
N HIS A 58 16.55 -16.02 -4.02
CA HIS A 58 16.89 -15.08 -5.08
C HIS A 58 16.92 -15.67 -6.50
N THR A 59 16.29 -16.83 -6.72
CA THR A 59 15.99 -17.29 -8.08
C THR A 59 15.09 -16.26 -8.78
N PRO A 60 15.41 -15.81 -10.01
CA PRO A 60 14.67 -14.73 -10.67
C PRO A 60 13.36 -15.19 -11.33
N TYR A 61 12.82 -16.33 -10.92
CA TYR A 61 11.54 -16.82 -11.40
C TYR A 61 10.81 -17.68 -10.35
N GLU A 62 9.50 -17.72 -10.47
CA GLU A 62 8.60 -18.54 -9.66
C GLU A 62 7.55 -19.19 -10.58
N MET A 63 7.13 -20.41 -10.25
CA MET A 63 6.02 -21.07 -10.93
C MET A 63 4.81 -21.12 -10.01
N SER A 64 3.61 -21.15 -10.57
CA SER A 64 2.41 -21.40 -9.77
C SER A 64 1.36 -22.15 -10.56
N VAL A 65 0.51 -22.87 -9.84
CA VAL A 65 -0.60 -23.61 -10.45
C VAL A 65 -1.90 -23.23 -9.75
N THR A 66 -2.93 -22.93 -10.54
CA THR A 66 -4.29 -22.67 -10.04
C THR A 66 -5.20 -23.86 -10.29
N ILE A 67 -5.94 -24.25 -9.26
CA ILE A 67 -6.96 -25.30 -9.29
C ILE A 67 -8.32 -24.74 -8.81
N GLY A 68 -9.39 -25.52 -9.03
CA GLY A 68 -10.78 -25.10 -8.75
C GLY A 68 -11.45 -24.31 -9.88
N GLY A 69 -10.81 -24.23 -11.04
CA GLY A 69 -11.39 -23.72 -12.29
C GLY A 69 -11.87 -24.83 -13.22
N VAL A 70 -12.39 -24.46 -14.40
CA VAL A 70 -12.76 -25.41 -15.47
C VAL A 70 -11.52 -26.12 -16.02
N VAL A 71 -10.40 -25.41 -16.09
CA VAL A 71 -9.11 -25.94 -16.53
C VAL A 71 -8.00 -25.46 -15.57
N PRO A 72 -6.96 -26.26 -15.33
CA PRO A 72 -5.77 -25.81 -14.62
C PRO A 72 -5.11 -24.64 -15.35
N GLU A 73 -4.48 -23.76 -14.58
CA GLU A 73 -3.66 -22.67 -15.10
C GLU A 73 -2.26 -22.77 -14.49
N VAL A 74 -1.25 -22.99 -15.35
CA VAL A 74 0.17 -22.91 -14.97
C VAL A 74 0.64 -21.50 -15.24
N ARG A 75 1.33 -20.88 -14.29
CA ARG A 75 1.93 -19.55 -14.45
C ARG A 75 3.41 -19.59 -14.18
N LEU A 76 4.09 -18.66 -14.84
CA LEU A 76 5.49 -18.34 -14.63
C LEU A 76 5.56 -16.84 -14.29
N LEU A 77 6.27 -16.47 -13.23
CA LEU A 77 6.66 -15.08 -12.92
C LEU A 77 8.18 -14.97 -13.12
N VAL A 78 8.66 -13.96 -13.83
CA VAL A 78 10.09 -13.76 -14.12
C VAL A 78 10.50 -12.32 -13.91
N GLU A 79 11.67 -12.16 -13.30
CA GLU A 79 12.46 -10.94 -13.34
C GLU A 79 13.50 -11.03 -14.45
N THR A 80 13.30 -10.25 -15.52
CA THR A 80 14.23 -10.23 -16.65
C THR A 80 15.51 -9.48 -16.28
N THR A 81 16.66 -10.05 -16.65
CA THR A 81 17.96 -9.41 -16.40
C THR A 81 18.82 -9.28 -17.66
N ASP A 82 19.66 -8.26 -17.65
CA ASP A 82 20.77 -8.10 -18.61
C ASP A 82 22.12 -8.47 -17.96
N GLN A 83 23.23 -8.24 -18.66
CA GLN A 83 24.59 -8.40 -18.12
C GLN A 83 24.85 -7.48 -16.92
N ASP A 84 24.33 -6.25 -16.98
CA ASP A 84 24.28 -5.34 -15.84
C ASP A 84 23.05 -5.68 -14.99
N THR A 85 23.27 -5.96 -13.70
CA THR A 85 22.21 -6.29 -12.74
C THR A 85 21.67 -5.06 -12.01
N SER A 86 22.09 -3.85 -12.39
CA SER A 86 21.54 -2.60 -11.89
C SER A 86 20.02 -2.53 -12.12
N LEU A 87 19.33 -1.77 -11.27
CA LEU A 87 17.88 -1.61 -11.37
C LEU A 87 17.46 -1.01 -12.73
N VAL A 88 18.24 -0.05 -13.23
CA VAL A 88 18.04 0.56 -14.56
C VAL A 88 18.23 -0.44 -15.70
N ALA A 89 19.26 -1.30 -15.63
CA ALA A 89 19.49 -2.32 -16.64
C ALA A 89 18.40 -3.40 -16.63
N ARG A 90 17.98 -3.86 -15.45
CA ARG A 90 16.83 -4.78 -15.30
C ARG A 90 15.54 -4.19 -15.86
N TRP A 91 15.27 -2.90 -15.61
CA TRP A 91 14.11 -2.20 -16.20
C TRP A 91 14.15 -2.23 -17.73
N LYS A 92 15.27 -1.83 -18.33
CA LYS A 92 15.45 -1.85 -19.79
C LYS A 92 15.29 -3.25 -20.39
N ALA A 93 15.85 -4.26 -19.74
CA ALA A 93 15.72 -5.65 -20.15
C ALA A 93 14.26 -6.12 -20.09
N ALA A 94 13.54 -5.77 -19.02
CA ALA A 94 12.13 -6.09 -18.88
C ALA A 94 11.27 -5.35 -19.92
N CYS A 95 11.54 -4.07 -20.22
CA CYS A 95 10.85 -3.35 -21.31
C CYS A 95 11.05 -4.04 -22.67
N ALA A 96 12.29 -4.44 -22.99
CA ALA A 96 12.58 -5.19 -24.21
C ALA A 96 11.86 -6.54 -24.27
N ALA A 97 11.76 -7.25 -23.14
CA ALA A 97 10.97 -8.47 -23.03
C ALA A 97 9.46 -8.22 -23.24
N GLY A 98 8.94 -7.09 -22.75
CA GLY A 98 7.57 -6.64 -23.03
C GLY A 98 7.32 -6.41 -24.52
N ASP A 99 8.24 -5.72 -25.21
CA ASP A 99 8.18 -5.51 -26.66
C ASP A 99 8.24 -6.82 -27.45
N TRP A 100 9.05 -7.77 -26.97
CA TRP A 100 9.10 -9.11 -27.54
C TRP A 100 7.77 -9.85 -27.36
N LEU A 101 7.15 -9.80 -26.17
CA LEU A 101 5.83 -10.38 -25.91
C LEU A 101 4.75 -9.75 -26.81
N ARG A 102 4.80 -8.42 -27.01
CA ARG A 102 3.90 -7.71 -27.93
C ARG A 102 4.04 -8.23 -29.36
N THR A 103 5.28 -8.36 -29.84
CA THR A 103 5.59 -8.76 -31.21
C THR A 103 5.27 -10.23 -31.49
N ASN A 104 5.58 -11.12 -30.55
CA ASN A 104 5.52 -12.57 -30.78
C ASN A 104 4.28 -13.25 -30.19
N HIS A 105 3.63 -12.61 -29.21
CA HIS A 105 2.51 -13.20 -28.46
C HIS A 105 1.30 -12.27 -28.33
N GLY A 106 1.33 -11.08 -28.95
CA GLY A 106 0.17 -10.18 -29.02
C GLY A 106 -0.16 -9.48 -27.70
N ALA A 107 0.79 -9.36 -26.78
CA ALA A 107 0.61 -8.57 -25.57
C ALA A 107 0.32 -7.10 -25.90
N ASP A 108 -0.60 -6.47 -25.16
CA ASP A 108 -0.89 -5.04 -25.28
C ASP A 108 -0.20 -4.26 -24.15
N LEU A 109 0.66 -3.33 -24.54
CA LEU A 109 1.45 -2.50 -23.63
C LEU A 109 0.88 -1.10 -23.42
N ALA A 110 -0.19 -0.69 -24.12
CA ALA A 110 -0.65 0.70 -24.13
C ALA A 110 -0.91 1.28 -22.73
N ARG A 111 -1.50 0.48 -21.83
CA ARG A 111 -1.72 0.87 -20.43
C ARG A 111 -0.44 0.95 -19.62
N LEU A 112 0.51 0.05 -19.87
CA LEU A 112 1.83 0.09 -19.23
C LEU A 112 2.59 1.34 -19.69
N ASP A 113 2.60 1.62 -20.99
CA ASP A 113 3.29 2.78 -21.58
C ASP A 113 2.78 4.11 -21.01
N THR A 114 1.50 4.18 -20.65
CA THR A 114 0.87 5.37 -20.05
C THR A 114 1.41 5.71 -18.65
N ILE A 115 1.93 4.71 -17.92
CA ILE A 115 2.40 4.86 -16.54
C ILE A 115 3.89 4.52 -16.37
N ALA A 116 4.58 4.05 -17.40
CA ALA A 116 5.93 3.51 -17.29
C ALA A 116 6.94 4.52 -16.71
N ASP A 117 6.81 5.81 -17.07
CA ASP A 117 7.65 6.91 -16.56
C ASP A 117 7.56 7.10 -15.05
N LEU A 118 6.40 6.76 -14.45
CA LEU A 118 6.20 6.84 -13.01
C LEU A 118 7.07 5.83 -12.24
N PHE A 119 7.40 4.70 -12.87
CA PHE A 119 8.12 3.59 -12.24
C PHE A 119 9.56 3.42 -12.76
N GLU A 120 9.91 4.06 -13.88
CA GLU A 120 11.25 3.94 -14.48
C GLU A 120 12.35 4.32 -13.47
N PRO A 121 13.31 3.43 -13.16
CA PRO A 121 14.37 3.71 -12.19
C PRO A 121 15.25 4.88 -12.61
N ARG A 122 15.59 5.75 -11.65
CA ARG A 122 16.54 6.86 -11.81
C ARG A 122 17.92 6.47 -11.28
N PRO A 123 19.01 7.10 -11.76
CA PRO A 123 20.34 6.88 -11.21
C PRO A 123 20.36 7.15 -9.69
N GLY A 124 20.73 6.15 -8.91
CA GLY A 124 20.77 6.23 -7.44
C GLY A 124 19.57 5.60 -6.73
N ASP A 125 18.51 5.23 -7.46
CA ASP A 125 17.36 4.53 -6.88
C ASP A 125 17.77 3.14 -6.35
N CYS A 126 17.31 2.83 -5.14
CA CYS A 126 17.54 1.56 -4.45
C CYS A 126 16.21 0.78 -4.28
N GLY A 127 15.66 0.33 -5.40
CA GLY A 127 14.48 -0.56 -5.44
C GLY A 127 14.85 -2.05 -5.51
N ALA A 128 13.97 -2.90 -4.98
CA ALA A 128 14.13 -4.37 -5.05
C ALA A 128 13.69 -4.92 -6.42
N LEU A 129 12.62 -4.36 -6.97
CA LEU A 129 11.97 -4.79 -8.21
C LEU A 129 12.04 -3.66 -9.26
N ALA A 130 12.40 -4.02 -10.50
CA ALA A 130 12.26 -3.12 -11.65
C ALA A 130 10.90 -3.30 -12.33
N LEU A 131 10.72 -4.44 -13.01
CA LEU A 131 9.49 -4.82 -13.70
C LEU A 131 9.51 -6.34 -13.86
N TRP A 132 8.47 -7.03 -13.41
CA TRP A 132 8.34 -8.48 -13.62
C TRP A 132 7.25 -8.80 -14.64
N HIS A 133 7.44 -9.90 -15.37
CA HIS A 133 6.42 -10.45 -16.25
C HIS A 133 5.87 -11.75 -15.66
N ALA A 134 4.54 -11.86 -15.55
CA ALA A 134 3.89 -13.14 -15.30
C ALA A 134 3.14 -13.61 -16.55
N ILE A 135 3.34 -14.86 -16.93
CA ILE A 135 2.68 -15.49 -18.06
C ILE A 135 1.77 -16.59 -17.55
N ALA A 136 0.48 -16.53 -17.89
CA ALA A 136 -0.48 -17.58 -17.60
C ALA A 136 -0.71 -18.44 -18.84
N PHE A 137 -0.57 -19.75 -18.66
CA PHE A 137 -0.81 -20.77 -19.67
C PHE A 137 -2.07 -21.55 -19.31
N ARG A 138 -2.96 -21.69 -20.29
CA ARG A 138 -4.12 -22.59 -20.24
C ARG A 138 -4.09 -23.50 -21.46
N PRO A 139 -4.58 -24.74 -21.35
CA PRO A 139 -4.65 -25.63 -22.50
C PRO A 139 -5.36 -24.98 -23.68
N THR A 140 -4.81 -25.11 -24.89
CA THR A 140 -5.41 -24.66 -26.16
C THR A 140 -5.67 -23.16 -26.31
N SER A 141 -5.21 -22.33 -25.36
CA SER A 141 -5.42 -20.87 -25.36
C SER A 141 -4.11 -20.12 -25.62
N ALA A 142 -4.20 -18.86 -26.08
CA ALA A 142 -3.04 -17.98 -26.13
C ALA A 142 -2.52 -17.67 -24.70
N PRO A 143 -1.20 -17.47 -24.52
CA PRO A 143 -0.65 -17.11 -23.23
C PRO A 143 -1.09 -15.68 -22.87
N GLU A 144 -1.45 -15.47 -21.61
CA GLU A 144 -1.81 -14.15 -21.09
C GLU A 144 -0.67 -13.56 -20.28
N ALA A 145 -0.15 -12.41 -20.71
CA ALA A 145 0.94 -11.72 -20.03
C ALA A 145 0.42 -10.69 -19.02
N LYS A 146 1.21 -10.46 -17.96
CA LYS A 146 0.99 -9.43 -16.94
C LYS A 146 2.31 -8.75 -16.59
N ALA A 147 2.28 -7.46 -16.36
CA ALA A 147 3.39 -6.68 -15.83
C ALA A 147 3.18 -6.40 -14.33
N TYR A 148 4.22 -6.51 -13.50
CA TYR A 148 4.23 -6.09 -12.09
C TYR A 148 5.27 -5.00 -11.89
N LEU A 149 4.85 -3.92 -11.23
CA LEU A 149 5.61 -2.71 -10.93
C LEU A 149 5.72 -2.52 -9.42
N ASP A 150 6.82 -1.92 -8.96
CA ASP A 150 7.07 -1.69 -7.53
C ASP A 150 6.42 -0.37 -7.10
N LEU A 151 5.43 -0.42 -6.21
CA LEU A 151 4.83 0.80 -5.66
C LEU A 151 5.77 1.55 -4.71
N ARG A 152 6.98 1.02 -4.48
CA ARG A 152 8.06 1.65 -3.72
C ARG A 152 9.19 2.12 -4.65
N ALA A 153 8.97 2.16 -5.97
CA ALA A 153 9.96 2.58 -6.98
C ALA A 153 10.50 4.01 -6.77
N ARG A 154 9.86 4.81 -5.92
CA ARG A 154 10.28 6.16 -5.54
C ARG A 154 10.61 6.31 -4.04
N GLY A 155 10.70 5.20 -3.30
CA GLY A 155 10.64 5.19 -1.84
C GLY A 155 9.25 4.81 -1.33
N ALA A 156 9.17 4.13 -0.18
CA ALA A 156 7.92 3.64 0.38
C ALA A 156 7.00 4.80 0.81
N GLU A 157 7.59 5.90 1.26
CA GLU A 157 6.93 7.16 1.63
C GLU A 157 6.18 7.82 0.46
N HIS A 158 6.56 7.49 -0.78
CA HIS A 158 5.95 8.02 -1.99
C HIS A 158 4.89 7.08 -2.61
N GLY A 159 4.72 5.87 -2.07
CA GLY A 159 3.91 4.83 -2.70
C GLY A 159 2.42 5.16 -2.83
N ILE A 160 1.84 5.88 -1.86
CA ILE A 160 0.43 6.32 -1.92
C ILE A 160 0.22 7.32 -3.06
N ALA A 161 1.08 8.34 -3.17
CA ALA A 161 1.00 9.33 -4.25
C ALA A 161 1.24 8.69 -5.62
N LEU A 162 2.20 7.76 -5.70
CA LEU A 162 2.47 6.97 -6.91
C LEU A 162 1.25 6.13 -7.33
N LEU A 163 0.58 5.47 -6.38
CA LEU A 163 -0.64 4.72 -6.63
C LEU A 163 -1.76 5.62 -7.17
N GLU A 164 -2.02 6.75 -6.51
CA GLU A 164 -3.08 7.66 -6.91
C GLU A 164 -2.87 8.19 -8.34
N GLU A 165 -1.65 8.63 -8.67
CA GLU A 165 -1.35 9.10 -10.02
C GLU A 165 -1.44 7.97 -11.05
N THR A 166 -0.99 6.77 -10.70
CA THR A 166 -1.12 5.58 -11.55
C THR A 166 -2.59 5.28 -11.86
N LEU A 167 -3.46 5.28 -10.85
CA LEU A 167 -4.89 5.07 -11.02
C LEU A 167 -5.51 6.19 -11.86
N ALA A 168 -5.15 7.45 -11.60
CA ALA A 168 -5.66 8.60 -12.35
C ALA A 168 -5.32 8.52 -13.85
N ARG A 169 -4.05 8.23 -14.20
CA ARG A 169 -3.61 8.09 -15.61
C ARG A 169 -4.27 6.92 -16.33
N LEU A 170 -4.71 5.90 -15.60
CA LEU A 170 -5.45 4.75 -16.13
C LEU A 170 -6.97 4.93 -16.14
N GLY A 171 -7.49 6.11 -15.76
CA GLY A 171 -8.93 6.36 -15.67
C GLY A 171 -9.63 5.63 -14.52
N LEU A 172 -8.87 5.21 -13.50
CA LEU A 172 -9.32 4.49 -12.31
C LEU A 172 -9.20 5.33 -11.03
N GLY A 173 -9.03 6.65 -11.14
CA GLY A 173 -8.79 7.55 -10.00
C GLY A 173 -9.85 7.44 -8.89
N ALA A 174 -11.12 7.22 -9.26
CA ALA A 174 -12.22 7.04 -8.31
C ALA A 174 -12.10 5.77 -7.42
N ALA A 175 -11.21 4.82 -7.75
CA ALA A 175 -10.92 3.67 -6.90
C ALA A 175 -10.04 4.02 -5.68
N TYR A 176 -9.28 5.12 -5.75
CA TYR A 176 -8.28 5.48 -4.73
C TYR A 176 -8.89 5.62 -3.31
N PRO A 177 -9.97 6.40 -3.10
CA PRO A 177 -10.49 6.63 -1.74
C PRO A 177 -10.92 5.36 -1.04
N ARG A 178 -11.57 4.46 -1.79
CA ARG A 178 -12.03 3.17 -1.28
C ARG A 178 -10.86 2.27 -0.91
N LEU A 179 -9.82 2.19 -1.76
CA LEU A 179 -8.61 1.43 -1.46
C LEU A 179 -7.96 1.89 -0.16
N MET A 180 -7.84 3.19 0.09
CA MET A 180 -7.24 3.68 1.33
C MET A 180 -8.10 3.37 2.56
N ARG A 181 -9.42 3.49 2.43
CA ARG A 181 -10.37 3.25 3.53
C ARG A 181 -10.49 1.79 3.92
N GLU A 182 -10.49 0.89 2.93
CA GLU A 182 -10.78 -0.53 3.13
C GLU A 182 -9.50 -1.36 3.17
N ALA A 183 -8.57 -1.15 2.23
CA ALA A 183 -7.36 -1.95 2.10
C ALA A 183 -6.18 -1.43 2.95
N ALA A 184 -6.05 -0.11 3.08
CA ALA A 184 -4.94 0.54 3.80
C ALA A 184 -5.37 1.15 5.15
N ARG A 185 -6.46 0.66 5.73
CA ARG A 185 -7.14 1.27 6.89
C ARG A 185 -6.23 1.48 8.10
N ARG A 186 -5.21 0.63 8.29
CA ARG A 186 -4.32 0.64 9.47
C ARG A 186 -3.08 1.51 9.25
N GLY A 187 -3.04 2.24 8.13
CA GLY A 187 -1.97 3.16 7.74
C GLY A 187 -0.86 2.48 6.91
N PRO A 188 -0.08 3.26 6.14
CA PRO A 188 0.90 2.76 5.17
C PRO A 188 2.01 1.90 5.77
N GLN A 189 2.27 2.02 7.08
CA GLN A 189 3.27 1.20 7.76
C GLN A 189 2.75 -0.22 8.00
N LEU A 190 1.47 -0.39 8.37
CA LEU A 190 0.90 -1.71 8.64
C LEU A 190 0.26 -2.34 7.41
N ASP A 191 -0.26 -1.52 6.51
CA ASP A 191 -0.83 -1.92 5.22
C ASP A 191 0.05 -1.33 4.09
N GLU A 192 1.22 -1.95 3.88
CA GLU A 192 2.24 -1.49 2.94
C GLU A 192 1.80 -1.74 1.49
N LEU A 193 1.89 -0.71 0.64
CA LEU A 193 1.77 -0.88 -0.81
C LEU A 193 3.01 -1.57 -1.37
N VAL A 194 2.83 -2.68 -2.08
CA VAL A 194 3.97 -3.45 -2.59
C VAL A 194 4.01 -3.48 -4.11
N TYR A 195 2.94 -3.97 -4.75
CA TYR A 195 2.92 -4.15 -6.21
C TYR A 195 1.72 -3.48 -6.84
N PHE A 196 1.92 -2.99 -8.06
CA PHE A 196 0.85 -2.68 -9.00
C PHE A 196 1.01 -3.60 -10.21
N SER A 197 -0.06 -4.25 -10.67
CA SER A 197 0.04 -5.11 -11.86
C SER A 197 -1.02 -4.80 -12.91
N LEU A 198 -0.65 -4.96 -14.18
CA LEU A 198 -1.54 -4.83 -15.33
C LEU A 198 -1.58 -6.15 -16.10
N ASP A 199 -2.79 -6.59 -16.46
CA ASP A 199 -2.93 -7.57 -17.54
C ASP A 199 -2.61 -6.89 -18.88
N LEU A 200 -1.69 -7.47 -19.66
CA LEU A 200 -1.20 -6.93 -20.93
C LEU A 200 -2.05 -7.44 -22.11
N THR A 201 -3.34 -7.09 -22.09
CA THR A 201 -4.33 -7.50 -23.10
C THR A 201 -5.20 -6.31 -23.51
N SER A 202 -5.66 -6.29 -24.76
CA SER A 202 -6.28 -5.12 -25.40
C SER A 202 -7.78 -4.97 -25.22
N HIS A 203 -8.43 -5.89 -24.51
CA HIS A 203 -9.90 -5.92 -24.42
C HIS A 203 -10.41 -5.53 -23.02
N ASP A 204 -11.74 -5.37 -22.94
CA ASP A 204 -12.57 -5.04 -21.77
C ASP A 204 -12.30 -5.79 -20.45
N ARG A 205 -11.46 -6.84 -20.46
CA ARG A 205 -11.06 -7.59 -19.26
C ARG A 205 -9.63 -7.31 -18.80
N ALA A 206 -8.94 -6.34 -19.39
CA ALA A 206 -7.62 -5.91 -18.92
C ALA A 206 -7.77 -5.36 -17.49
N ARG A 207 -7.22 -6.06 -16.50
CA ARG A 207 -7.36 -5.66 -15.09
C ARG A 207 -6.13 -4.91 -14.61
N ALA A 208 -6.36 -3.87 -13.81
CA ALA A 208 -5.36 -3.35 -12.88
C ALA A 208 -5.49 -4.07 -11.54
N LYS A 209 -4.38 -4.26 -10.84
CA LYS A 209 -4.39 -4.87 -9.51
C LYS A 209 -3.46 -4.15 -8.56
N VAL A 210 -3.91 -3.97 -7.33
CA VAL A 210 -3.16 -3.29 -6.26
C VAL A 210 -2.92 -4.29 -5.14
N TYR A 211 -1.67 -4.41 -4.70
CA TYR A 211 -1.24 -5.39 -3.71
C TYR A 211 -0.81 -4.70 -2.42
N PHE A 212 -1.38 -5.14 -1.31
CA PHE A 212 -1.09 -4.65 0.04
C PHE A 212 -0.49 -5.76 0.87
N ARG A 213 0.59 -5.48 1.59
CA ARG A 213 1.19 -6.37 2.58
C ARG A 213 0.77 -5.92 3.98
N HIS A 214 0.21 -6.85 4.73
CA HIS A 214 -0.47 -6.58 5.98
C HIS A 214 0.39 -7.02 7.17
N HIS A 215 1.28 -6.14 7.62
CA HIS A 215 2.18 -6.37 8.74
C HIS A 215 1.39 -6.56 10.04
N HIS A 216 1.76 -7.59 10.81
CA HIS A 216 1.15 -7.94 12.11
C HIS A 216 -0.38 -8.04 12.08
N ALA A 217 -0.96 -8.35 10.92
CA ALA A 217 -2.39 -8.55 10.81
C ALA A 217 -2.85 -9.81 11.55
N THR A 218 -4.08 -9.76 12.03
CA THR A 218 -4.82 -10.94 12.44
C THR A 218 -5.68 -11.45 11.28
N ALA A 219 -6.16 -12.67 11.38
CA ALA A 219 -7.15 -13.23 10.45
C ALA A 219 -8.39 -12.33 10.34
N GLN A 220 -8.85 -11.77 11.47
CA GLN A 220 -9.98 -10.85 11.53
C GLN A 220 -9.70 -9.51 10.83
N ASP A 221 -8.45 -9.03 10.87
CA ASP A 221 -8.07 -7.84 10.09
C ASP A 221 -8.22 -8.10 8.60
N LEU A 222 -7.74 -9.25 8.12
CA LEU A 222 -7.81 -9.64 6.70
C LEU A 222 -9.25 -9.92 6.24
N GLU A 223 -10.08 -10.51 7.11
CA GLU A 223 -11.52 -10.66 6.87
C GLU A 223 -12.18 -9.30 6.63
N ARG A 224 -11.81 -8.27 7.39
CA ARG A 224 -12.31 -6.90 7.18
C ARG A 224 -11.80 -6.26 5.89
N VAL A 225 -10.62 -6.63 5.42
CA VAL A 225 -10.02 -6.09 4.18
C VAL A 225 -10.71 -6.67 2.94
N ILE A 226 -10.85 -8.00 2.84
CA ILE A 226 -11.30 -8.63 1.58
C ILE A 226 -12.55 -9.51 1.73
N GLY A 227 -13.07 -9.73 2.93
CA GLY A 227 -14.13 -10.71 3.20
C GLY A 227 -15.47 -10.39 2.52
N THR A 228 -15.68 -9.16 2.06
CA THR A 228 -16.89 -8.75 1.34
C THR A 228 -16.70 -8.69 -0.19
N LEU A 229 -15.54 -9.10 -0.70
CA LEU A 229 -15.17 -8.95 -2.10
C LEU A 229 -15.22 -10.29 -2.85
N GLY A 230 -15.55 -10.25 -4.15
CA GLY A 230 -15.44 -11.43 -5.01
C GLY A 230 -16.33 -12.62 -4.64
N GLY A 231 -17.35 -12.41 -3.80
CA GLY A 231 -18.25 -13.46 -3.32
C GLY A 231 -17.66 -14.34 -2.21
N ILE A 232 -16.62 -13.87 -1.50
CA ILE A 232 -16.12 -14.49 -0.27
C ILE A 232 -17.24 -14.54 0.76
N GLU A 233 -17.38 -15.69 1.44
CA GLU A 233 -18.40 -15.90 2.47
C GLU A 233 -17.89 -15.41 3.84
N PRO A 234 -18.76 -14.90 4.74
CA PRO A 234 -18.35 -14.43 6.06
C PRO A 234 -17.59 -15.49 6.87
N GLY A 235 -16.40 -15.14 7.36
CA GLY A 235 -15.54 -16.01 8.16
C GLY A 235 -14.66 -16.95 7.34
N GLU A 236 -14.79 -16.94 6.02
CA GLU A 236 -14.02 -17.82 5.14
C GLU A 236 -12.53 -17.43 5.08
N ILE A 237 -12.21 -16.14 5.14
CA ILE A 237 -10.82 -15.68 5.20
C ILE A 237 -10.20 -16.10 6.52
N THR A 238 -10.95 -15.97 7.60
CA THR A 238 -10.50 -16.43 8.91
C THR A 238 -10.21 -17.93 8.89
N ALA A 239 -11.14 -18.74 8.38
CA ALA A 239 -10.94 -20.19 8.24
C ALA A 239 -9.75 -20.56 7.35
N PHE A 240 -9.55 -19.83 6.24
CA PHE A 240 -8.39 -20.00 5.37
C PHE A 240 -7.08 -19.75 6.12
N CYS A 241 -6.99 -18.63 6.84
CA CYS A 241 -5.77 -18.27 7.56
C CYS A 241 -5.48 -19.27 8.68
N THR A 242 -6.46 -19.64 9.51
CA THR A 242 -6.29 -20.67 10.56
C THR A 242 -5.84 -22.01 9.97
N THR A 243 -6.37 -22.39 8.80
CA THR A 243 -6.03 -23.66 8.16
C THR A 243 -4.62 -23.65 7.55
N MET A 244 -4.27 -22.58 6.83
CA MET A 244 -2.98 -22.46 6.15
C MET A 244 -1.83 -22.10 7.08
N LEU A 245 -2.07 -21.25 8.07
CA LEU A 245 -1.04 -20.64 8.91
C LEU A 245 -1.01 -21.23 10.33
N GLY A 246 -2.07 -21.90 10.76
CA GLY A 246 -2.12 -22.64 12.02
C GLY A 246 -2.69 -21.86 13.20
N ASP A 247 -2.87 -20.55 13.06
CA ASP A 247 -3.44 -19.64 14.06
C ASP A 247 -4.18 -18.45 13.40
N GLU A 248 -4.75 -17.56 14.22
CA GLU A 248 -5.44 -16.33 13.78
C GLU A 248 -4.54 -15.08 13.82
N GLY A 249 -3.22 -15.27 14.01
CA GLY A 249 -2.24 -14.19 14.18
C GLY A 249 -2.13 -13.65 15.61
N PRO A 250 -1.46 -12.50 15.79
CA PRO A 250 -0.90 -11.64 14.75
C PRO A 250 0.22 -12.35 13.96
N TYR A 251 0.20 -12.19 12.65
CA TYR A 251 1.16 -12.79 11.72
C TYR A 251 2.49 -12.01 11.74
N THR A 252 3.48 -12.50 12.49
CA THR A 252 4.75 -11.80 12.75
C THR A 252 5.96 -12.29 11.94
N THR A 253 5.89 -13.47 11.32
CA THR A 253 7.03 -14.03 10.57
C THR A 253 7.12 -13.41 9.18
N ARG A 254 6.22 -13.75 8.26
CA ARG A 254 6.03 -13.05 6.98
C ARG A 254 4.57 -12.61 6.84
N PRO A 255 4.30 -11.34 6.54
CA PRO A 255 2.94 -10.82 6.43
C PRO A 255 2.21 -11.38 5.21
N LEU A 256 0.89 -11.54 5.35
CA LEU A 256 0.01 -11.87 4.23
C LEU A 256 -0.12 -10.68 3.28
N VAL A 257 -0.46 -10.98 2.03
CA VAL A 257 -0.67 -9.98 0.99
C VAL A 257 -2.11 -10.09 0.48
N SER A 258 -2.84 -8.99 0.42
CA SER A 258 -4.11 -8.91 -0.33
C SER A 258 -3.88 -8.30 -1.72
N CYS A 259 -4.72 -8.69 -2.67
CA CYS A 259 -4.74 -8.16 -4.03
C CYS A 259 -6.16 -7.72 -4.36
N TRP A 260 -6.31 -6.47 -4.77
CA TRP A 260 -7.58 -5.88 -5.21
C TRP A 260 -7.58 -5.75 -6.73
N VAL A 261 -8.68 -6.13 -7.39
CA VAL A 261 -8.73 -6.29 -8.85
C VAL A 261 -9.75 -5.34 -9.47
N PHE A 262 -9.31 -4.48 -10.38
CA PHE A 262 -10.15 -3.51 -11.09
C PHE A 262 -10.18 -3.83 -12.58
N ALA A 263 -11.34 -4.22 -13.09
CA ALA A 263 -11.55 -4.45 -14.53
C ALA A 263 -12.02 -3.16 -15.23
N SER A 264 -13.00 -2.48 -14.64
CA SER A 264 -13.51 -1.20 -15.11
C SER A 264 -14.07 -0.38 -13.93
N GLY A 265 -13.85 0.93 -13.94
CA GLY A 265 -14.37 1.84 -12.92
C GLY A 265 -13.76 1.67 -11.53
N ALA A 266 -14.43 2.24 -10.53
CA ALA A 266 -13.98 2.31 -9.14
C ALA A 266 -14.23 1.03 -8.33
N GLU A 267 -15.15 0.18 -8.78
CA GLU A 267 -15.58 -1.00 -8.03
C GLU A 267 -14.62 -2.18 -8.22
N PRO A 268 -14.10 -2.78 -7.14
CA PRO A 268 -13.27 -3.97 -7.24
C PRO A 268 -14.09 -5.16 -7.77
N SER A 269 -13.66 -5.68 -8.91
CA SER A 269 -14.23 -6.88 -9.55
C SER A 269 -13.89 -8.19 -8.81
N GLY A 270 -12.97 -8.14 -7.84
CA GLY A 270 -12.60 -9.28 -7.01
C GLY A 270 -11.38 -9.01 -6.15
N ALA A 271 -11.07 -9.95 -5.28
CA ALA A 271 -9.90 -9.91 -4.42
C ALA A 271 -9.21 -11.27 -4.31
N THR A 272 -7.98 -11.30 -3.82
CA THR A 272 -7.23 -12.55 -3.58
C THR A 272 -6.35 -12.36 -2.35
N LEU A 273 -6.35 -13.34 -1.44
CA LEU A 273 -5.43 -13.38 -0.31
C LEU A 273 -4.27 -14.31 -0.60
N TYR A 274 -3.05 -13.88 -0.28
CA TYR A 274 -1.81 -14.64 -0.44
C TYR A 274 -1.22 -14.87 0.96
N ALA A 275 -1.13 -16.13 1.35
CA ALA A 275 -0.56 -16.59 2.59
C ALA A 275 0.85 -17.16 2.35
N PRO A 276 1.91 -16.59 2.95
CA PRO A 276 3.30 -17.06 2.79
C PRO A 276 3.54 -18.33 3.62
N ILE A 277 2.92 -19.44 3.24
CA ILE A 277 2.86 -20.68 4.02
C ILE A 277 4.23 -21.20 4.49
N ALA A 278 5.29 -21.01 3.70
CA ALA A 278 6.66 -21.39 4.06
C ALA A 278 7.15 -20.82 5.40
N TYR A 279 6.60 -19.69 5.86
CA TYR A 279 6.98 -19.02 7.10
C TYR A 279 6.17 -19.47 8.32
N TYR A 280 5.23 -20.41 8.12
CA TYR A 280 4.30 -20.88 9.15
C TYR A 280 4.25 -22.40 9.27
N VAL A 281 5.18 -23.10 8.62
CA VAL A 281 5.33 -24.56 8.64
C VAL A 281 6.78 -24.95 8.93
N GLN A 282 6.98 -26.16 9.44
CA GLN A 282 8.32 -26.73 9.61
C GLN A 282 8.91 -27.19 8.28
N HIS A 283 8.11 -27.75 7.38
CA HIS A 283 8.58 -28.29 6.10
C HIS A 283 7.42 -28.39 5.09
N ASP A 284 7.74 -28.63 3.82
CA ASP A 284 6.74 -28.66 2.75
C ASP A 284 5.72 -29.80 2.86
N GLU A 285 6.03 -30.88 3.60
CA GLU A 285 5.05 -31.94 3.87
C GLU A 285 3.92 -31.44 4.80
N GLU A 286 4.25 -30.54 5.73
CA GLU A 286 3.23 -29.92 6.58
C GLU A 286 2.40 -28.92 5.77
N ALA A 287 3.04 -28.15 4.88
CA ALA A 287 2.31 -27.30 3.93
C ALA A 287 1.31 -28.13 3.11
N GLN A 288 1.75 -29.28 2.57
CA GLN A 288 0.88 -30.20 1.83
C GLN A 288 -0.33 -30.66 2.67
N ALA A 289 -0.10 -31.09 3.91
CA ALA A 289 -1.18 -31.52 4.81
C ALA A 289 -2.20 -30.39 5.09
N ARG A 290 -1.74 -29.14 5.22
CA ARG A 290 -2.62 -27.98 5.39
C ARG A 290 -3.42 -27.68 4.11
N VAL A 291 -2.78 -27.75 2.95
CA VAL A 291 -3.46 -27.62 1.64
C VAL A 291 -4.55 -28.67 1.48
N HIS A 292 -4.27 -29.95 1.78
CA HIS A 292 -5.26 -31.03 1.74
C HIS A 292 -6.47 -30.73 2.62
N ARG A 293 -6.23 -30.25 3.86
CA ARG A 293 -7.31 -29.89 4.78
C ARG A 293 -8.20 -28.81 4.20
N TRP A 294 -7.62 -27.75 3.63
CA TRP A 294 -8.38 -26.66 3.02
C TRP A 294 -9.16 -27.10 1.78
N LEU A 295 -8.55 -27.87 0.89
CA LEU A 295 -9.24 -28.41 -0.27
C LEU A 295 -10.42 -29.28 0.15
N GLY A 296 -10.27 -30.11 1.19
CA GLY A 296 -11.36 -30.87 1.80
C GLY A 296 -12.48 -29.98 2.33
N CYS A 297 -12.16 -28.91 3.07
CA CYS A 297 -13.15 -27.93 3.54
C CYS A 297 -13.91 -27.25 2.40
N GLN A 298 -13.26 -27.04 1.26
CA GLN A 298 -13.84 -26.41 0.07
C GLN A 298 -14.51 -27.40 -0.89
N GLY A 299 -14.51 -28.70 -0.58
CA GLY A 299 -15.04 -29.74 -1.46
C GLY A 299 -14.26 -29.91 -2.77
N MET A 300 -12.99 -29.50 -2.80
CA MET A 300 -12.11 -29.58 -3.96
C MET A 300 -11.28 -30.86 -3.94
N ALA A 301 -11.03 -31.44 -5.12
CA ALA A 301 -10.20 -32.65 -5.24
C ALA A 301 -8.72 -32.36 -4.95
N THR A 302 -8.07 -33.23 -4.16
CA THR A 302 -6.63 -33.11 -3.86
C THR A 302 -5.75 -33.73 -4.94
N THR A 303 -6.29 -34.63 -5.77
CA THR A 303 -5.53 -35.40 -6.77
C THR A 303 -4.80 -34.53 -7.78
N GLU A 304 -5.41 -33.41 -8.17
CA GLU A 304 -4.80 -32.46 -9.09
C GLU A 304 -3.61 -31.74 -8.45
N TYR A 305 -3.77 -31.27 -7.22
CA TYR A 305 -2.69 -30.67 -6.43
C TYR A 305 -1.52 -31.64 -6.25
N ASP A 306 -1.80 -32.88 -5.81
CA ASP A 306 -0.78 -33.90 -5.56
C ASP A 306 0.02 -34.24 -6.82
N ARG A 307 -0.65 -34.30 -7.97
CA ARG A 307 0.00 -34.52 -9.27
C ARG A 307 1.05 -33.45 -9.57
N TYR A 308 0.66 -32.18 -9.49
CA TYR A 308 1.57 -31.06 -9.78
C TYR A 308 2.71 -30.96 -8.77
N LEU A 309 2.40 -31.12 -7.47
CA LEU A 309 3.40 -31.07 -6.42
C LEU A 309 4.44 -32.18 -6.58
N THR A 310 3.99 -33.42 -6.80
CA THR A 310 4.87 -34.58 -7.01
C THR A 310 5.76 -34.40 -8.23
N ALA A 311 5.21 -33.84 -9.32
CA ALA A 311 5.98 -33.59 -10.53
C ALA A 311 7.05 -32.49 -10.33
N PHE A 312 6.73 -31.44 -9.57
CA PHE A 312 7.64 -30.33 -9.33
C PHE A 312 8.75 -30.64 -8.31
N ALA A 313 8.43 -31.44 -7.28
CA ALA A 313 9.33 -31.66 -6.15
C ALA A 313 10.64 -32.35 -6.55
N ARG A 314 11.77 -31.75 -6.13
CA ARG A 314 13.13 -32.25 -6.39
C ARG A 314 13.81 -32.88 -5.17
N ARG A 315 13.11 -32.89 -4.03
CA ARG A 315 13.54 -33.44 -2.75
C ARG A 315 12.32 -33.99 -1.99
N PRO A 316 12.51 -34.88 -1.01
CA PRO A 316 11.45 -35.21 -0.07
C PRO A 316 10.89 -33.94 0.60
N LEU A 317 9.57 -33.85 0.71
CA LEU A 317 8.90 -32.66 1.23
C LEU A 317 9.28 -32.36 2.69
N ALA A 318 9.49 -33.40 3.51
CA ALA A 318 9.94 -33.28 4.90
C ALA A 318 11.41 -32.82 5.06
N ALA A 319 12.21 -32.87 3.98
CA ALA A 319 13.64 -32.57 4.05
C ALA A 319 13.97 -31.06 4.07
N GLY A 320 12.97 -30.19 3.89
CA GLY A 320 13.17 -28.75 3.82
C GLY A 320 11.87 -27.96 3.73
N VAL A 321 12.00 -26.64 3.71
CA VAL A 321 10.89 -25.68 3.62
C VAL A 321 11.18 -24.64 2.54
N GLY A 322 10.13 -24.00 2.02
CA GLY A 322 10.24 -22.88 1.08
C GLY A 322 9.90 -23.24 -0.35
N MET A 323 9.69 -24.52 -0.68
CA MET A 323 9.21 -24.90 -2.01
C MET A 323 7.80 -24.36 -2.24
N HIS A 324 6.89 -24.49 -1.27
CA HIS A 324 5.64 -23.73 -1.24
C HIS A 324 5.89 -22.33 -0.70
N SER A 325 6.29 -21.39 -1.56
CA SER A 325 6.54 -20.00 -1.14
C SER A 325 5.27 -19.35 -0.58
N TYR A 326 4.18 -19.47 -1.34
CA TYR A 326 2.86 -18.93 -1.04
C TYR A 326 1.76 -19.92 -1.41
N VAL A 327 0.60 -19.72 -0.78
CA VAL A 327 -0.69 -20.21 -1.25
C VAL A 327 -1.66 -19.04 -1.31
N SER A 328 -2.53 -18.99 -2.31
CA SER A 328 -3.54 -17.94 -2.42
C SER A 328 -4.94 -18.49 -2.59
N PHE A 329 -5.89 -17.73 -2.06
CA PHE A 329 -7.30 -18.05 -2.10
C PHE A 329 -8.12 -16.87 -2.62
N LYS A 330 -9.12 -17.19 -3.43
CA LYS A 330 -10.16 -16.27 -3.89
C LYS A 330 -11.41 -17.05 -4.26
N ARG A 331 -12.52 -16.33 -4.42
CA ARG A 331 -13.66 -16.81 -5.20
C ARG A 331 -13.69 -16.12 -6.56
N ASP A 332 -13.99 -16.91 -7.59
CA ASP A 332 -14.20 -16.43 -8.94
C ASP A 332 -15.62 -16.83 -9.36
N ARG A 333 -16.51 -15.83 -9.46
CA ARG A 333 -17.95 -16.02 -9.68
C ARG A 333 -18.56 -17.00 -8.65
N GLY A 334 -18.16 -16.85 -7.38
CA GLY A 334 -18.62 -17.69 -6.29
C GLY A 334 -17.94 -19.05 -6.17
N ALA A 335 -17.14 -19.49 -7.16
CA ALA A 335 -16.41 -20.76 -7.06
C ALA A 335 -15.04 -20.56 -6.37
N PRO A 336 -14.64 -21.42 -5.41
CA PRO A 336 -13.35 -21.32 -4.76
C PRO A 336 -12.22 -21.64 -5.74
N LYS A 337 -11.18 -20.80 -5.73
CA LYS A 337 -9.95 -21.04 -6.48
C LYS A 337 -8.76 -20.93 -5.54
N MET A 338 -7.85 -21.87 -5.70
CA MET A 338 -6.59 -21.90 -4.96
C MET A 338 -5.43 -21.86 -5.93
N THR A 339 -4.43 -21.04 -5.64
CA THR A 339 -3.13 -21.08 -6.32
C THR A 339 -2.06 -21.48 -5.31
N PHE A 340 -1.18 -22.40 -5.67
CA PHE A 340 0.04 -22.68 -4.91
C PHE A 340 1.25 -22.24 -5.73
N TYR A 341 2.16 -21.54 -5.07
CA TYR A 341 3.34 -20.92 -5.64
C TYR A 341 4.56 -21.76 -5.25
N LEU A 342 5.39 -22.03 -6.24
CA LEU A 342 6.42 -23.06 -6.21
C LEU A 342 7.78 -22.42 -6.52
N ALA A 343 8.61 -22.31 -5.49
CA ALA A 343 9.96 -21.81 -5.60
C ALA A 343 10.88 -22.86 -6.24
N PRO A 344 11.71 -22.50 -7.23
CA PRO A 344 12.56 -23.46 -7.94
C PRO A 344 13.67 -24.09 -7.10
N GLU A 345 14.06 -23.44 -5.99
CA GLU A 345 15.24 -23.75 -5.18
C GLU A 345 16.50 -23.90 -6.05
N ALA A 346 16.73 -22.92 -6.94
CA ALA A 346 17.84 -23.00 -7.88
C ALA A 346 19.18 -22.73 -7.18
N TYR A 347 19.20 -21.86 -6.18
CA TYR A 347 20.40 -21.51 -5.44
C TYR A 347 20.46 -22.18 -4.07
N ARG A 348 19.32 -22.32 -3.40
CA ARG A 348 19.27 -22.86 -2.05
C ARG A 348 17.93 -23.52 -1.74
N SER A 349 18.00 -24.71 -1.14
CA SER A 349 16.89 -25.29 -0.36
C SER A 349 17.11 -24.96 1.12
N PHE A 350 16.05 -24.57 1.83
CA PHE A 350 16.14 -24.25 3.25
C PHE A 350 15.85 -25.50 4.11
N PRO A 351 16.60 -25.73 5.21
CA PRO A 351 16.32 -26.84 6.11
C PRO A 351 14.99 -26.62 6.86
N PRO A 352 14.38 -27.68 7.42
CA PRO A 352 13.13 -27.54 8.15
C PRO A 352 13.19 -26.49 9.27
N GLY A 353 12.12 -25.71 9.40
CA GLY A 353 11.97 -24.65 10.40
C GLY A 353 12.75 -23.37 10.12
N TYR A 354 13.62 -23.34 9.11
CA TYR A 354 14.50 -22.20 8.84
C TYR A 354 13.76 -20.89 8.58
N LEU A 355 12.71 -20.93 7.75
CA LEU A 355 11.93 -19.74 7.40
C LEU A 355 10.96 -19.34 8.52
N ALA A 356 10.36 -20.30 9.22
CA ALA A 356 9.49 -20.03 10.37
C ALA A 356 10.23 -19.38 11.55
N ALA A 357 11.54 -19.57 11.67
CA ALA A 357 12.37 -18.89 12.66
C ALA A 357 12.68 -17.42 12.31
N ARG A 358 12.29 -16.94 11.12
CA ARG A 358 12.48 -15.55 10.71
C ARG A 358 11.28 -14.73 11.15
N GLU A 359 11.48 -13.84 12.10
CA GLU A 359 10.54 -12.76 12.38
C GLU A 359 10.87 -11.58 11.47
N MET A 360 9.86 -11.04 10.78
CA MET A 360 10.02 -9.76 10.11
C MET A 360 9.87 -8.65 11.15
N PRO A 361 10.80 -7.70 11.18
CA PRO A 361 10.72 -6.62 12.14
C PRO A 361 9.44 -5.83 11.90
N ARG A 362 8.78 -5.45 12.99
CA ARG A 362 7.72 -4.45 12.92
C ARG A 362 8.30 -3.18 12.29
N PRO A 363 7.62 -2.57 11.30
CA PRO A 363 7.99 -1.25 10.80
C PRO A 363 8.28 -0.31 11.97
N SER A 364 9.48 0.26 12.01
CA SER A 364 9.94 1.05 13.15
C SER A 364 9.11 2.32 13.25
N ARG A 365 8.42 2.49 14.37
CA ARG A 365 7.75 3.74 14.71
C ARG A 365 8.60 4.56 15.67
N PRO A 366 8.51 5.89 15.61
CA PRO A 366 9.11 6.73 16.64
C PRO A 366 8.61 6.33 18.04
N GLN A 367 9.54 6.06 18.95
CA GLN A 367 9.24 5.66 20.32
C GLN A 367 9.37 6.80 21.33
N THR A 368 9.88 7.95 20.90
CA THR A 368 9.97 9.15 21.72
C THR A 368 9.20 10.29 21.06
N PRO A 369 8.69 11.24 21.85
CA PRO A 369 8.03 12.44 21.34
C PRO A 369 8.87 13.22 20.32
N GLU A 370 10.17 13.38 20.55
CA GLU A 370 11.05 14.14 19.65
C GLU A 370 11.27 13.43 18.32
N ALA A 371 11.47 12.11 18.35
CA ALA A 371 11.60 11.31 17.13
C ALA A 371 10.29 11.32 16.33
N MET A 372 9.15 11.43 17.02
CA MET A 372 7.83 11.50 16.40
C MET A 372 7.58 12.85 15.73
N VAL A 373 7.96 13.96 16.39
CA VAL A 373 7.95 15.30 15.79
C VAL A 373 8.80 15.33 14.53
N GLU A 374 10.03 14.82 14.60
CA GLU A 374 10.92 14.73 13.45
C GLU A 374 10.28 13.90 12.32
N TYR A 375 9.73 12.74 12.65
CA TYR A 375 9.10 11.84 11.69
C TYR A 375 7.96 12.50 10.91
N TYR A 376 7.03 13.18 11.57
CA TYR A 376 5.91 13.85 10.87
C TYR A 376 6.32 15.15 10.15
N ALA A 377 7.45 15.74 10.53
CA ALA A 377 8.02 16.89 9.83
C ALA A 377 8.74 16.49 8.53
N THR A 378 9.44 15.35 8.53
CA THR A 378 10.38 15.00 7.45
C THR A 378 10.05 13.71 6.69
N VAL A 379 9.38 12.74 7.31
CA VAL A 379 9.07 11.43 6.71
C VAL A 379 7.61 11.31 6.30
N GLU A 380 6.67 11.32 7.25
CA GLU A 380 5.23 11.24 6.97
C GLU A 380 4.63 12.64 6.91
N ARG A 381 4.73 13.24 5.74
CA ARG A 381 4.36 14.63 5.48
C ARG A 381 2.97 14.73 4.87
N ILE A 382 2.04 15.38 5.58
CA ILE A 382 0.70 15.64 5.06
C ILE A 382 0.69 16.54 3.82
N ALA A 383 1.72 17.40 3.66
CA ALA A 383 1.89 18.21 2.45
C ALA A 383 2.10 17.37 1.17
N GLU A 384 2.44 16.08 1.31
CA GLU A 384 2.62 15.13 0.22
C GLU A 384 1.38 14.26 -0.01
N HIS A 385 0.29 14.50 0.72
CA HIS A 385 -0.97 13.79 0.56
C HIS A 385 -1.47 13.85 -0.89
N PRO A 386 -2.06 12.75 -1.44
CA PRO A 386 -2.47 12.70 -2.85
C PRO A 386 -3.42 13.81 -3.29
N LEU A 387 -4.27 14.30 -2.38
CA LEU A 387 -5.10 15.48 -2.61
C LEU A 387 -4.27 16.68 -3.11
N PHE A 388 -3.21 17.04 -2.38
CA PHE A 388 -2.41 18.21 -2.73
C PHE A 388 -1.58 17.98 -3.99
N ARG A 389 -1.03 16.77 -4.15
CA ARG A 389 -0.31 16.38 -5.38
C ARG A 389 -1.19 16.46 -6.61
N ARG A 390 -2.45 16.03 -6.49
CA ARG A 390 -3.44 16.12 -7.57
C ARG A 390 -3.79 17.57 -7.91
N LEU A 391 -4.04 18.39 -6.91
CA LEU A 391 -4.32 19.82 -7.15
C LEU A 391 -3.12 20.56 -7.76
N GLU A 392 -1.88 20.15 -7.44
CA GLU A 392 -0.66 20.73 -8.01
C GLU A 392 -0.54 20.47 -9.52
N ARG A 393 -0.92 19.28 -10.00
CA ARG A 393 -0.89 18.93 -11.43
C ARG A 393 -2.10 19.42 -12.22
N GLU A 394 -3.22 19.71 -11.57
CA GLU A 394 -4.45 20.20 -12.21
C GLU A 394 -4.47 21.73 -12.35
N ALA A 395 -5.43 22.23 -13.13
CA ALA A 395 -5.63 23.67 -13.31
C ALA A 395 -5.98 24.34 -11.98
N PRO A 396 -5.42 25.54 -11.68
CA PRO A 396 -5.62 26.20 -10.41
C PRO A 396 -7.02 26.83 -10.34
N THR A 397 -7.99 26.06 -9.86
CA THR A 397 -9.38 26.51 -9.66
C THR A 397 -9.65 26.79 -8.18
N LEU A 398 -10.54 27.74 -7.89
CA LEU A 398 -10.87 28.13 -6.51
C LEU A 398 -11.86 27.18 -5.83
N ALA A 399 -12.66 26.40 -6.57
CA ALA A 399 -13.67 25.53 -5.97
C ALA A 399 -13.08 24.43 -5.05
N PRO A 400 -12.00 23.69 -5.44
CA PRO A 400 -11.35 22.75 -4.53
C PRO A 400 -10.77 23.42 -3.27
N LEU A 401 -10.24 24.63 -3.43
CA LEU A 401 -9.69 25.42 -2.31
C LEU A 401 -10.79 25.83 -1.34
N TRP A 402 -11.96 26.26 -1.84
CA TRP A 402 -13.13 26.51 -1.01
C TRP A 402 -13.55 25.25 -0.25
N VAL A 403 -13.65 24.08 -0.91
CA VAL A 403 -14.04 22.83 -0.24
C VAL A 403 -13.09 22.48 0.91
N ILE A 404 -11.78 22.60 0.69
CA ILE A 404 -10.78 22.34 1.74
C ILE A 404 -10.96 23.32 2.89
N LEU A 405 -10.95 24.63 2.61
CA LEU A 405 -10.98 25.67 3.63
C LEU A 405 -12.31 25.70 4.41
N ALA A 406 -13.45 25.47 3.75
CA ALA A 406 -14.74 25.36 4.41
C ALA A 406 -14.82 24.15 5.36
N ASN A 407 -14.29 23.00 4.91
CA ASN A 407 -14.19 21.81 5.75
C ASN A 407 -13.23 22.00 6.93
N THR A 408 -12.08 22.65 6.72
CA THR A 408 -11.12 22.99 7.78
C THR A 408 -11.73 23.96 8.80
N PHE A 409 -12.48 24.97 8.35
CA PHE A 409 -13.15 25.90 9.27
C PHE A 409 -14.16 25.16 10.17
N ILE A 410 -14.98 24.27 9.61
CA ILE A 410 -15.94 23.45 10.37
C ILE A 410 -15.21 22.49 11.30
N GLY A 411 -14.19 21.82 10.78
CA GLY A 411 -13.41 20.80 11.48
C GLY A 411 -12.61 21.33 12.65
N ILE A 412 -12.03 22.53 12.51
CA ILE A 412 -11.01 23.07 13.41
C ILE A 412 -11.43 24.47 13.88
N GLY A 413 -11.57 25.42 12.94
CA GLY A 413 -11.70 26.85 13.23
C GLY A 413 -12.90 27.23 14.11
N THR A 414 -13.98 26.45 14.14
CA THR A 414 -15.15 26.75 14.98
C THR A 414 -14.90 26.57 16.48
N SER A 415 -14.03 25.61 16.86
CA SER A 415 -13.94 25.09 18.24
C SER A 415 -12.52 24.95 18.78
N PHE A 416 -11.47 25.13 17.97
CA PHE A 416 -10.09 24.83 18.36
C PHE A 416 -9.66 25.55 19.66
N ALA A 417 -9.85 26.86 19.78
CA ALA A 417 -9.53 27.60 21.00
C ALA A 417 -10.21 27.02 22.26
N ARG A 418 -11.45 26.52 22.14
CA ARG A 418 -12.16 25.88 23.26
C ARG A 418 -11.54 24.53 23.63
N TRP A 419 -11.15 23.75 22.63
CA TRP A 419 -10.48 22.47 22.84
C TRP A 419 -9.10 22.64 23.47
N LEU A 420 -8.32 23.61 22.97
CA LEU A 420 -7.01 23.94 23.51
C LEU A 420 -7.11 24.46 24.94
N ALA A 421 -8.08 25.34 25.25
CA ALA A 421 -8.34 25.76 26.63
C ALA A 421 -8.65 24.60 27.58
N SER A 422 -9.39 23.59 27.11
CA SER A 422 -9.64 22.38 27.89
C SER A 422 -8.37 21.54 28.11
N LEU A 423 -7.42 21.55 27.19
CA LEU A 423 -6.14 20.86 27.38
C LEU A 423 -5.25 21.62 28.37
N VAL A 424 -5.12 22.94 28.20
CA VAL A 424 -4.38 23.84 29.11
C VAL A 424 -4.83 23.65 30.56
N ALA A 425 -6.15 23.50 30.79
CA ALA A 425 -6.69 23.30 32.13
C ALA A 425 -6.36 21.93 32.76
N ARG A 426 -6.00 20.92 31.95
CA ARG A 426 -5.77 19.53 32.40
C ARG A 426 -4.29 19.15 32.48
N VAL A 427 -3.44 19.77 31.68
CA VAL A 427 -1.99 19.49 31.69
C VAL A 427 -1.40 19.95 33.02
N GLU A 428 -0.77 19.03 33.76
CA GLU A 428 -0.21 19.30 35.10
C GLU A 428 1.14 20.03 35.05
N ASP A 429 1.99 19.74 34.06
CA ASP A 429 3.30 20.37 33.92
C ASP A 429 3.19 21.85 33.53
N ASP A 430 3.75 22.73 34.35
CA ASP A 430 3.67 24.18 34.14
C ASP A 430 4.45 24.64 32.90
N GLY A 431 5.50 23.92 32.49
CA GLY A 431 6.27 24.21 31.28
C GLY A 431 5.44 23.97 30.02
N MET A 432 4.83 22.79 29.92
CA MET A 432 3.89 22.46 28.85
C MET A 432 2.69 23.39 28.85
N ARG A 433 2.10 23.64 30.03
CA ARG A 433 0.94 24.53 30.18
C ARG A 433 1.25 25.94 29.70
N THR A 434 2.46 26.44 29.96
CA THR A 434 2.89 27.77 29.49
C THR A 434 2.91 27.86 27.96
N ILE A 435 3.43 26.83 27.28
CA ILE A 435 3.47 26.80 25.81
C ILE A 435 2.04 26.72 25.24
N LEU A 436 1.23 25.79 25.73
CA LEU A 436 -0.16 25.63 25.28
C LEU A 436 -1.02 26.87 25.56
N ALA A 437 -0.79 27.56 26.68
CA ALA A 437 -1.47 28.80 27.02
C ALA A 437 -1.06 29.96 26.09
N LYS A 438 0.21 30.01 25.67
CA LYS A 438 0.66 30.94 24.63
C LYS A 438 -0.07 30.68 23.32
N GLN A 439 -0.12 29.44 22.85
CA GLN A 439 -0.84 29.07 21.63
C GLN A 439 -2.33 29.43 21.72
N LEU A 440 -2.96 29.19 22.87
CA LEU A 440 -4.35 29.62 23.11
C LEU A 440 -4.51 31.14 23.03
N ASN A 441 -3.56 31.90 23.58
CA ASN A 441 -3.58 33.35 23.50
C ASN A 441 -3.46 33.83 22.05
N ASP A 442 -2.58 33.20 21.26
CA ASP A 442 -2.44 33.48 19.82
C ASP A 442 -3.77 33.21 19.09
N GLU A 443 -4.41 32.05 19.33
CA GLU A 443 -5.71 31.68 18.76
C GLU A 443 -6.84 32.67 19.10
N LEU A 444 -6.80 33.24 20.30
CA LEU A 444 -7.75 34.25 20.78
C LEU A 444 -7.43 35.67 20.31
N GLY A 445 -6.37 35.85 19.52
CA GLY A 445 -5.99 37.13 18.92
C GLY A 445 -5.13 38.02 19.82
N ASP A 446 -4.40 37.44 20.79
CA ASP A 446 -3.52 38.16 21.71
C ASP A 446 -4.23 39.32 22.45
N GLY A 447 -5.43 39.03 22.95
CA GLY A 447 -6.27 40.02 23.62
C GLY A 447 -7.00 41.00 22.69
N HIS A 448 -6.86 40.88 21.37
CA HIS A 448 -7.60 41.65 20.36
C HIS A 448 -8.68 40.78 19.69
N PRO A 449 -9.96 40.86 20.11
CA PRO A 449 -10.99 39.95 19.62
C PRO A 449 -11.20 39.96 18.10
N ASP A 450 -10.97 41.09 17.44
CA ASP A 450 -11.06 41.26 15.98
C ASP A 450 -9.97 40.53 15.20
N LYS A 451 -8.88 40.16 15.88
CA LYS A 451 -7.77 39.34 15.38
C LYS A 451 -7.87 37.86 15.76
N ALA A 452 -8.93 37.45 16.48
CA ALA A 452 -9.13 36.05 16.80
C ALA A 452 -9.13 35.20 15.52
N HIS A 453 -8.38 34.10 15.51
CA HIS A 453 -8.15 33.29 14.31
C HIS A 453 -9.45 32.84 13.65
N ARG A 454 -10.43 32.44 14.46
CA ARG A 454 -11.78 32.11 14.00
C ARG A 454 -12.42 33.24 13.17
N LEU A 455 -12.34 34.49 13.61
CA LEU A 455 -12.96 35.62 12.90
C LEU A 455 -12.20 35.95 11.61
N LEU A 456 -10.87 35.87 11.63
CA LEU A 456 -10.03 36.07 10.45
C LEU A 456 -10.30 34.99 9.40
N PHE A 457 -10.39 33.71 9.79
CA PHE A 457 -10.77 32.61 8.90
C PHE A 457 -12.17 32.84 8.34
N GLN A 458 -13.15 33.17 9.18
CA GLN A 458 -14.52 33.42 8.73
C GLN A 458 -14.61 34.53 7.66
N LYS A 459 -13.82 35.60 7.79
CA LYS A 459 -13.73 36.67 6.78
C LYS A 459 -13.17 36.13 5.46
N MET A 460 -12.02 35.44 5.50
CA MET A 460 -11.41 34.82 4.32
C MET A 460 -12.35 33.83 3.62
N LEU A 461 -13.10 33.03 4.38
CA LEU A 461 -14.05 32.07 3.82
C LEU A 461 -15.24 32.77 3.13
N ALA A 462 -15.69 33.91 3.66
CA ALA A 462 -16.75 34.70 3.03
C ALA A 462 -16.32 35.23 1.64
N ASP A 463 -15.05 35.61 1.48
CA ASP A 463 -14.50 36.06 0.20
C ASP A 463 -14.37 34.91 -0.82
N LEU A 464 -14.23 33.67 -0.34
CA LEU A 464 -14.20 32.47 -1.17
C LEU A 464 -15.59 31.90 -1.51
N GLU A 465 -16.64 32.33 -0.81
CA GLU A 465 -18.00 31.79 -0.98
C GLU A 465 -18.55 31.87 -2.41
N PRO A 466 -18.26 32.91 -3.22
CA PRO A 466 -18.66 32.94 -4.64
C PRO A 466 -18.12 31.79 -5.49
N TYR A 467 -17.04 31.12 -5.03
CA TYR A 467 -16.39 30.00 -5.70
C TYR A 467 -16.78 28.64 -5.11
N ALA A 468 -17.76 28.62 -4.22
CA ALA A 468 -18.19 27.39 -3.57
C ALA A 468 -18.64 26.35 -4.61
N LEU A 469 -18.24 25.10 -4.38
CA LEU A 469 -18.65 23.99 -5.22
C LEU A 469 -20.17 23.84 -5.14
N GLU A 470 -20.84 23.75 -6.30
CA GLU A 470 -22.27 23.49 -6.36
C GLU A 470 -22.58 22.09 -5.82
N GLY A 471 -23.72 21.93 -5.14
CA GLY A 471 -24.16 20.65 -4.61
C GLY A 471 -24.77 20.73 -3.23
N ASP A 472 -25.03 19.58 -2.63
CA ASP A 472 -25.53 19.49 -1.27
C ASP A 472 -24.45 19.90 -0.27
N ARG A 473 -24.65 21.06 0.38
CA ARG A 473 -23.74 21.59 1.39
C ARG A 473 -23.58 20.65 2.58
N GLU A 474 -24.58 19.83 2.90
CA GLU A 474 -24.43 18.83 3.94
C GLU A 474 -23.37 17.79 3.51
N ALA A 475 -23.53 17.15 2.35
CA ALA A 475 -22.55 16.21 1.83
C ALA A 475 -21.14 16.82 1.69
N LEU A 476 -21.02 18.00 1.08
CA LEU A 476 -19.74 18.69 0.82
C LEU A 476 -18.95 18.98 2.10
N LEU A 477 -19.64 19.24 3.21
CA LEU A 477 -19.04 19.66 4.49
C LEU A 477 -19.04 18.54 5.55
N ALA A 478 -19.44 17.34 5.17
CA ALA A 478 -19.42 16.17 6.06
C ALA A 478 -18.01 15.78 6.53
N PRO A 479 -16.93 15.86 5.71
CA PRO A 479 -15.56 15.59 6.17
C PRO A 479 -15.16 16.43 7.39
N GLY A 480 -15.40 17.75 7.34
CA GLY A 480 -15.12 18.67 8.44
C GLY A 480 -15.86 18.31 9.71
N ARG A 481 -17.14 17.91 9.63
CA ARG A 481 -17.91 17.49 10.82
C ARG A 481 -17.37 16.21 11.44
N ARG A 482 -16.94 15.24 10.62
CA ARG A 482 -16.28 14.02 11.12
C ARG A 482 -14.96 14.33 11.81
N LEU A 483 -14.14 15.21 11.21
CA LEU A 483 -12.90 15.67 11.83
C LEU A 483 -13.17 16.37 13.17
N ALA A 484 -14.14 17.28 13.23
CA ALA A 484 -14.51 17.98 14.46
C ALA A 484 -14.90 17.01 15.60
N GLY A 485 -15.64 15.95 15.29
CA GLY A 485 -15.98 14.90 16.27
C GLY A 485 -14.75 14.18 16.81
N ARG A 486 -13.80 13.85 15.93
CA ARG A 486 -12.53 13.19 16.31
C ARG A 486 -11.63 14.11 17.14
N LEU A 487 -11.50 15.37 16.76
CA LEU A 487 -10.73 16.36 17.50
C LEU A 487 -11.35 16.67 18.86
N ALA A 488 -12.68 16.77 18.93
CA ALA A 488 -13.37 16.91 20.20
C ALA A 488 -13.09 15.72 21.13
N GLN A 489 -13.16 14.49 20.63
CA GLN A 489 -12.79 13.30 21.41
C GLN A 489 -11.33 13.35 21.86
N HIS A 490 -10.43 13.77 20.97
CA HIS A 490 -9.00 13.86 21.25
C HIS A 490 -8.69 14.86 22.37
N TYR A 491 -9.18 16.09 22.25
CA TYR A 491 -8.86 17.17 23.18
C TYR A 491 -9.68 17.18 24.46
N LEU A 492 -10.90 16.64 24.44
CA LEU A 492 -11.82 16.71 25.59
C LEU A 492 -11.89 15.42 26.41
N ALA A 493 -11.62 14.26 25.81
CA ALA A 493 -11.86 12.97 26.47
C ALA A 493 -10.59 12.13 26.69
N ARG A 494 -9.54 12.28 25.88
CA ARG A 494 -8.31 11.50 26.08
C ARG A 494 -7.49 12.00 27.28
N PRO A 495 -6.66 11.12 27.87
CA PRO A 495 -5.63 11.54 28.83
C PRO A 495 -4.79 12.69 28.28
N GLU A 496 -4.35 13.59 29.16
CA GLU A 496 -3.68 14.84 28.82
C GLU A 496 -2.42 14.63 27.97
N LEU A 497 -1.59 13.63 28.25
CA LEU A 497 -0.40 13.33 27.44
C LEU A 497 -0.74 12.81 26.04
N GLU A 498 -1.82 12.04 25.88
CA GLU A 498 -2.29 11.66 24.53
C GLU A 498 -2.83 12.89 23.79
N ALA A 499 -3.53 13.79 24.49
CA ALA A 499 -4.00 15.04 23.91
C ALA A 499 -2.83 15.93 23.44
N VAL A 500 -1.79 16.09 24.28
CA VAL A 500 -0.53 16.78 23.95
C VAL A 500 0.12 16.16 22.71
N GLY A 501 0.20 14.83 22.63
CA GLY A 501 0.74 14.15 21.46
C GLY A 501 0.01 14.47 20.16
N GLY A 502 -1.31 14.61 20.21
CA GLY A 502 -2.05 15.12 19.06
C GLY A 502 -1.68 16.56 18.73
N THR A 503 -1.61 17.46 19.72
CA THR A 503 -1.20 18.86 19.48
C THR A 503 0.15 18.93 18.75
N LEU A 504 1.14 18.11 19.11
CA LEU A 504 2.42 18.05 18.39
C LEU A 504 2.23 17.84 16.88
N VAL A 505 1.40 16.87 16.49
CA VAL A 505 1.11 16.59 15.07
C VAL A 505 0.27 17.69 14.44
N MET A 506 -0.70 18.24 15.17
CA MET A 506 -1.56 19.32 14.68
C MET A 506 -0.74 20.50 14.18
N GLU A 507 0.21 20.99 14.97
CA GLU A 507 1.02 22.16 14.60
C GLU A 507 1.98 21.85 13.44
N ILE A 508 2.61 20.66 13.45
CA ILE A 508 3.55 20.26 12.38
C ILE A 508 2.82 20.12 11.04
N TRP A 509 1.64 19.52 11.06
CA TRP A 509 0.82 19.32 9.87
C TRP A 509 0.03 20.56 9.48
N GLY A 510 -0.40 21.39 10.44
CA GLY A 510 -1.02 22.70 10.23
C GLY A 510 -0.11 23.59 9.38
N LYS A 511 1.13 23.79 9.84
CA LYS A 511 2.20 24.43 9.06
C LYS A 511 2.31 23.89 7.63
N GLN A 512 2.37 22.57 7.47
CA GLN A 512 2.51 21.92 6.16
C GLN A 512 1.32 22.20 5.25
N VAL A 513 0.10 22.11 5.78
CA VAL A 513 -1.15 22.35 5.05
C VAL A 513 -1.24 23.82 4.65
N ASP A 514 -0.98 24.76 5.57
CA ASP A 514 -1.11 26.19 5.29
C ASP A 514 -0.12 26.64 4.21
N GLN A 515 1.13 26.19 4.29
CA GLN A 515 2.12 26.44 3.25
C GLN A 515 1.69 25.83 1.90
N ARG A 516 1.11 24.63 1.91
CA ARG A 516 0.66 23.97 0.69
C ARG A 516 -0.55 24.67 0.06
N ILE A 517 -1.52 25.08 0.88
CA ILE A 517 -2.68 25.86 0.44
C ILE A 517 -2.23 27.23 -0.07
N GLY A 518 -1.31 27.90 0.61
CA GLY A 518 -0.71 29.15 0.16
C GLY A 518 -0.06 29.05 -1.22
N LEU A 519 0.67 27.96 -1.49
CA LEU A 519 1.21 27.68 -2.82
C LEU A 519 0.11 27.47 -3.87
N LEU A 520 -0.92 26.70 -3.56
CA LEU A 520 -2.02 26.42 -4.50
C LEU A 520 -2.85 27.68 -4.81
N VAL A 521 -3.18 28.48 -3.80
CA VAL A 521 -3.93 29.73 -3.96
C VAL A 521 -3.13 30.77 -4.75
N ARG A 522 -1.80 30.78 -4.67
CA ARG A 522 -0.98 31.71 -5.48
C ARG A 522 -0.87 31.34 -6.96
N ARG A 523 -1.37 30.17 -7.37
CA ARG A 523 -1.42 29.76 -8.78
C ARG A 523 -2.63 30.32 -9.53
N GLN A 524 -3.66 30.75 -8.81
CA GLN A 524 -4.86 31.37 -9.40
C GLN A 524 -4.73 32.91 -9.44
N THR A 525 -5.58 33.55 -10.25
CA THR A 525 -5.56 35.01 -10.48
C THR A 525 -6.91 35.68 -10.22
N GLU A 526 -7.90 34.93 -9.75
CA GLU A 526 -9.29 35.37 -9.56
C GLU A 526 -9.52 36.03 -8.20
N LEU A 527 -8.83 35.58 -7.15
CA LEU A 527 -8.91 36.11 -5.80
C LEU A 527 -7.72 37.05 -5.52
N ASP A 528 -8.03 38.23 -4.98
CA ASP A 528 -7.02 39.16 -4.47
C ASP A 528 -6.29 38.56 -3.26
N THR A 529 -4.95 38.60 -3.29
CA THR A 529 -4.12 38.07 -2.21
C THR A 529 -4.27 38.83 -0.90
N GLU A 530 -4.75 40.09 -0.93
CA GLU A 530 -5.12 40.82 0.30
C GLU A 530 -6.29 40.17 1.06
N SER A 531 -7.16 39.43 0.37
CA SER A 531 -8.28 38.68 0.96
C SER A 531 -7.81 37.45 1.76
N LEU A 532 -6.51 37.08 1.66
CA LEU A 532 -5.91 35.90 2.28
C LEU A 532 -5.16 36.21 3.58
N SER A 533 -5.51 37.32 4.25
CA SER A 533 -4.85 37.77 5.48
C SER A 533 -4.70 36.68 6.56
N TRP A 534 -5.70 35.80 6.73
CA TRP A 534 -5.62 34.66 7.65
C TRP A 534 -4.54 33.65 7.23
N LEU A 535 -4.50 33.30 5.94
CA LEU A 535 -3.54 32.31 5.40
C LEU A 535 -2.11 32.84 5.46
N VAL A 536 -1.90 34.10 5.09
CA VAL A 536 -0.58 34.76 5.18
C VAL A 536 -0.08 34.81 6.63
N LEU A 537 -1.00 35.06 7.57
CA LEU A 537 -0.70 35.04 9.00
C LEU A 537 -0.29 33.62 9.45
N HIS A 538 -1.05 32.59 9.08
CA HIS A 538 -0.80 31.21 9.52
C HIS A 538 0.46 30.60 8.90
N GLU A 539 0.80 30.93 7.65
CA GLU A 539 2.08 30.53 7.05
C GLU A 539 3.31 30.98 7.86
N THR A 540 3.16 32.03 8.69
CA THR A 540 4.22 32.54 9.57
C THR A 540 4.04 32.07 11.02
N LEU A 541 2.82 32.12 11.58
CA LEU A 541 2.54 31.73 12.96
C LEU A 541 2.78 30.24 13.21
N GLU A 542 2.33 29.38 12.29
CA GLU A 542 2.48 27.92 12.40
C GLU A 542 3.94 27.46 12.37
N VAL A 543 4.86 28.30 11.86
CA VAL A 543 6.30 28.03 11.97
C VAL A 543 6.73 28.06 13.44
N ALA A 544 6.25 29.05 14.20
CA ALA A 544 6.55 29.16 15.62
C ALA A 544 5.88 28.04 16.42
N HIS A 545 4.62 27.69 16.12
CA HIS A 545 3.92 26.60 16.80
C HIS A 545 4.53 25.21 16.50
N ALA A 546 5.00 24.99 15.28
CA ALA A 546 5.76 23.79 14.94
C ALA A 546 7.11 23.71 15.68
N ASP A 547 7.81 24.83 15.86
CA ASP A 547 9.04 24.87 16.67
C ASP A 547 8.75 24.62 18.16
N GLU A 548 7.63 25.15 18.67
CA GLU A 548 7.13 24.89 20.03
C GLU A 548 6.79 23.41 20.25
N SER A 549 6.38 22.68 19.22
CA SER A 549 6.16 21.22 19.29
C SER A 549 7.44 20.45 19.64
N VAL A 550 8.60 20.91 19.18
CA VAL A 550 9.90 20.33 19.59
C VAL A 550 10.15 20.57 21.08
N VAL A 551 9.76 21.73 21.60
CA VAL A 551 9.92 22.07 23.02
C VAL A 551 8.94 21.26 23.88
N LEU A 552 7.67 21.16 23.48
CA LEU A 552 6.66 20.33 24.14
C LEU A 552 7.08 18.86 24.19
N ALA A 553 7.62 18.33 23.09
CA ALA A 553 8.15 16.97 23.04
C ALA A 553 9.23 16.74 24.11
N ARG A 554 10.20 17.66 24.24
CA ARG A 554 11.28 17.58 25.24
C ARG A 554 10.81 17.74 26.68
N LEU A 555 9.69 18.44 26.91
CA LEU A 555 9.10 18.59 28.23
C LEU A 555 8.32 17.34 28.67
N THR A 556 8.09 16.38 27.76
CA THR A 556 7.42 15.11 28.10
C THR A 556 8.21 14.38 29.19
N PRO A 557 7.54 13.86 30.23
CA PRO A 557 8.20 13.00 31.20
C PRO A 557 8.94 11.85 30.52
N GLN A 558 10.19 11.62 30.92
CA GLN A 558 11.13 10.73 30.22
C GLN A 558 10.92 9.24 30.50
N ASP A 559 9.79 8.88 31.10
CA ASP A 559 9.43 7.49 31.37
C ASP A 559 8.74 6.84 30.15
N PRO A 560 8.85 5.50 30.00
CA PRO A 560 8.30 4.80 28.84
C PRO A 560 6.77 4.91 28.69
N GLU A 561 6.03 5.05 29.78
CA GLU A 561 4.56 5.11 29.75
C GLU A 561 4.08 6.46 29.20
N SER A 562 4.70 7.55 29.66
CA SER A 562 4.47 8.91 29.15
C SER A 562 4.82 9.05 27.67
N HIS A 563 5.97 8.53 27.25
CA HIS A 563 6.35 8.50 25.83
C HIS A 563 5.33 7.72 25.00
N ALA A 564 4.92 6.54 25.46
CA ALA A 564 3.92 5.74 24.77
C ALA A 564 2.55 6.46 24.69
N ALA A 565 2.15 7.20 25.72
CA ALA A 565 0.92 7.98 25.71
C ALA A 565 0.96 9.10 24.64
N VAL A 566 2.04 9.90 24.64
CA VAL A 566 2.24 10.96 23.64
C VAL A 566 2.25 10.37 22.22
N CYS A 567 2.98 9.27 21.98
CA CYS A 567 2.99 8.60 20.68
C CYS A 567 1.61 8.09 20.25
N ARG A 568 0.83 7.44 21.15
CA ARG A 568 -0.55 7.00 20.82
C ARG A 568 -1.45 8.17 20.44
N GLY A 569 -1.30 9.30 21.12
CA GLY A 569 -2.03 10.51 20.85
C GLY A 569 -1.73 11.09 19.46
N ALA A 570 -0.45 11.23 19.15
CA ALA A 570 0.03 11.70 17.86
C ALA A 570 -0.42 10.81 16.70
N GLU A 571 -0.24 9.49 16.82
CA GLU A 571 -0.65 8.53 15.78
C GLU A 571 -2.16 8.61 15.52
N ALA A 572 -2.97 8.77 16.57
CA ALA A 572 -4.40 8.90 16.43
C ALA A 572 -4.80 10.19 15.71
N LEU A 573 -4.12 11.31 15.98
CA LEU A 573 -4.37 12.56 15.27
C LEU A 573 -3.89 12.50 13.82
N ALA A 574 -2.71 11.94 13.58
CA ALA A 574 -2.16 11.74 12.24
C ALA A 574 -3.12 10.91 11.37
N LEU A 575 -3.64 9.79 11.89
CA LEU A 575 -4.64 8.99 11.19
C LEU A 575 -5.92 9.79 10.91
N ALA A 576 -6.39 10.60 11.86
CA ALA A 576 -7.59 11.41 11.69
C ALA A 576 -7.41 12.51 10.63
N GLY A 577 -6.24 13.17 10.60
CA GLY A 577 -5.89 14.19 9.63
C GLY A 577 -5.71 13.64 8.22
N PHE A 578 -5.05 12.48 8.09
CA PHE A 578 -4.92 11.82 6.79
C PHE A 578 -6.28 11.42 6.22
N GLN A 579 -7.12 10.75 7.03
CA GLN A 579 -8.48 10.37 6.62
C GLN A 579 -9.37 11.58 6.29
N PHE A 580 -9.16 12.72 6.93
CA PHE A 580 -9.87 13.96 6.59
C PHE A 580 -9.57 14.41 5.16
N PHE A 581 -8.31 14.33 4.72
CA PHE A 581 -7.95 14.67 3.35
C PHE A 581 -8.32 13.59 2.33
N ASP A 582 -8.37 12.30 2.72
CA ASP A 582 -8.98 11.25 1.89
C ASP A 582 -10.48 11.50 1.69
N ASP A 583 -11.20 11.91 2.75
CA ASP A 583 -12.62 12.26 2.68
C ASP A 583 -12.86 13.49 1.80
N ILE A 584 -11.99 14.52 1.86
CA ILE A 584 -12.06 15.66 0.95
C ILE A 584 -11.76 15.24 -0.49
N TYR A 585 -10.78 14.36 -0.70
CA TYR A 585 -10.46 13.84 -2.02
C TYR A 585 -11.69 13.17 -2.64
N GLU A 586 -12.40 12.33 -1.88
CA GLU A 586 -13.64 11.68 -2.34
C GLU A 586 -14.72 12.72 -2.70
N VAL A 587 -14.89 13.78 -1.92
CA VAL A 587 -15.85 14.85 -2.24
C VAL A 587 -15.51 15.55 -3.56
N LEU A 588 -14.23 15.73 -3.87
CA LEU A 588 -13.78 16.45 -5.06
C LEU A 588 -13.71 15.58 -6.31
N PHE A 589 -13.42 14.29 -6.15
CA PHE A 589 -12.98 13.43 -7.25
C PHE A 589 -13.61 12.02 -7.27
N GLY A 590 -14.47 11.71 -6.30
CA GLY A 590 -15.14 10.43 -6.13
C GLY A 590 -16.40 10.24 -6.96
#